data_AF-A0A380H292-F1
#
_entry.id   AF-A0A380H292-F1
#
_cell.length_a   1.000
_cell.length_b   1.000
_cell.length_c   1.000
_cell.angle_alpha   90.00
_cell.angle_beta   90.00
_cell.angle_gamma   90.00
#
_symmetry.space_group_name_H-M   'P 1'
#
loop_
_entity.id
_entity.type
_entity.pdbx_description
1 polymer ?
#
loop_
_entity_poly.entity_id
_entity_poly.type
_entity_poly.pdbx_seq_one_letter_code
_entity_poly.pdbx_strand_id
1 'polypeptide(L)'
;MTEQFIMIILLIELGYFLKRINYLKATDSQVLSTLVLNVTLPSLVIVNLNNAELDMSFSILPIMMIAYGIIAKIIVIWFFRKYNNQMRGPAGMMTGSMNIGLFSYPLVDAIWPTKGMIYFGMVDIGGAIIMFGVTYFVGSYFSEGSDQFNFKFLGKKSIQSVPFHIYCYVHP
;
A
#
# COMPACT_ATOMS: atom_id res chain seq x y z
N MET A 1 13.40 20.97 3.32
CA MET A 1 12.82 19.85 4.09
C MET A 1 11.65 20.31 4.96
N THR A 2 11.82 21.26 5.89
CA THR A 2 10.73 21.74 6.77
C THR A 2 9.59 22.45 6.02
N GLU A 3 9.90 23.24 4.99
CA GLU A 3 8.88 23.99 4.23
C GLU A 3 7.94 23.07 3.42
N GLN A 4 8.49 22.04 2.75
CA GLN A 4 7.69 21.06 1.99
C GLN A 4 6.76 20.27 2.91
N PHE A 5 7.25 19.90 4.08
CA PHE A 5 6.43 19.21 5.08
C PHE A 5 5.27 20.08 5.58
N ILE A 6 5.53 21.36 5.88
CA ILE A 6 4.50 22.32 6.27
C ILE A 6 3.48 22.52 5.14
N MET A 7 3.93 22.65 3.89
CA MET A 7 3.02 22.75 2.73
C MET A 7 2.09 21.54 2.61
N ILE A 8 2.58 20.32 2.83
CA ILE A 8 1.74 19.11 2.80
C ILE A 8 0.69 19.15 3.90
N ILE A 9 1.06 19.54 5.12
CA ILE A 9 0.11 19.69 6.23
C ILE A 9 -0.97 20.72 5.87
N LEU A 10 -0.58 21.88 5.34
CA LEU A 10 -1.52 22.92 4.92
C LEU A 10 -2.45 22.46 3.81
N LEU A 11 -1.95 21.68 2.84
CA LEU A 11 -2.79 21.10 1.78
C LEU A 11 -3.80 20.07 2.32
N ILE A 12 -3.39 19.25 3.31
CA ILE A 12 -4.30 18.30 3.98
C ILE A 12 -5.38 19.06 4.76
N GLU A 13 -5.00 20.10 5.51
CA GLU A 13 -5.93 20.94 6.25
C GLU A 13 -6.91 21.66 5.32
N LEU A 14 -6.42 22.19 4.20
CA LEU A 14 -7.25 22.81 3.17
C LEU A 14 -8.26 21.80 2.59
N GLY A 15 -7.81 20.61 2.22
CA GLY A 15 -8.69 19.55 1.71
C GLY A 15 -9.78 19.17 2.72
N TYR A 16 -9.41 19.07 4.01
CA TYR A 16 -10.36 18.83 5.10
C TYR A 16 -11.34 19.98 5.29
N PHE A 17 -10.86 21.22 5.23
CA PHE A 17 -11.70 22.42 5.32
C PHE A 17 -12.71 22.49 4.17
N LEU A 18 -12.27 22.26 2.93
CA LEU A 18 -13.12 22.23 1.74
C LEU A 18 -14.20 21.14 1.82
N LYS A 19 -13.86 19.97 2.39
CA LYS A 19 -14.83 18.93 2.71
C LYS A 19 -15.85 19.40 3.76
N ARG A 20 -15.41 20.09 4.80
CA ARG A 20 -16.27 20.55 5.92
C ARG A 20 -17.32 21.58 5.48
N ILE A 21 -16.98 22.44 4.52
CA ILE A 21 -17.91 23.42 3.94
C ILE A 21 -18.79 22.84 2.82
N ASN A 22 -18.77 21.52 2.60
CA ASN A 22 -19.48 20.82 1.51
C ASN A 22 -19.12 21.30 0.09
N TYR A 23 -17.95 21.90 -0.09
CA TYR A 23 -17.45 22.27 -1.42
C TYR A 23 -17.01 21.03 -2.20
N LEU A 24 -16.35 20.08 -1.52
CA LEU A 24 -16.01 18.76 -2.06
C LEU A 24 -17.04 17.73 -1.60
N LYS A 25 -17.74 17.10 -2.54
CA LYS A 25 -18.71 16.03 -2.26
C LYS A 25 -18.00 14.67 -2.26
N ALA A 26 -18.66 13.66 -1.66
CA ALA A 26 -18.15 12.29 -1.63
C ALA A 26 -17.88 11.72 -3.04
N THR A 27 -18.69 12.11 -4.02
CA THR A 27 -18.51 11.76 -5.44
C THR A 27 -17.20 12.28 -6.01
N ASP A 28 -16.81 13.50 -5.63
CA ASP A 28 -15.61 14.17 -6.15
C ASP A 28 -14.34 13.53 -5.57
N SER A 29 -14.41 13.10 -4.30
CA SER A 29 -13.33 12.33 -3.66
C SER A 29 -13.06 11.02 -4.40
N GLN A 30 -14.09 10.38 -4.93
CA GLN A 30 -13.93 9.12 -5.66
C GLN A 30 -13.28 9.35 -7.03
N VAL A 31 -13.65 10.41 -7.75
CA VAL A 31 -13.02 10.80 -9.01
C VAL A 31 -11.54 11.14 -8.80
N LEU A 32 -11.22 11.98 -7.80
CA LEU A 32 -9.85 12.33 -7.45
C LEU A 32 -9.02 11.09 -7.06
N SER A 33 -9.55 10.22 -6.21
CA SER A 33 -8.85 8.98 -5.82
C SER A 33 -8.59 8.07 -7.00
N THR A 34 -9.56 7.96 -7.93
CA THR A 34 -9.42 7.15 -9.15
C THR A 34 -8.33 7.70 -10.05
N LEU A 35 -8.25 9.02 -10.21
CA LEU A 35 -7.22 9.67 -11.01
C LEU A 35 -5.82 9.49 -10.39
N VAL A 36 -5.71 9.67 -9.07
CA VAL A 36 -4.44 9.51 -8.37
C VAL A 36 -3.94 8.06 -8.45
N LEU A 37 -4.83 7.10 -8.18
CA LEU A 37 -4.51 5.67 -8.18
C LEU A 37 -4.13 5.12 -9.56
N ASN A 38 -4.83 5.55 -10.61
CA ASN A 38 -4.70 4.92 -11.93
C ASN A 38 -3.78 5.68 -12.89
N VAL A 39 -3.46 6.94 -12.61
CA VAL A 39 -2.64 7.77 -13.52
C VAL A 39 -1.41 8.28 -12.80
N THR A 40 -1.58 9.13 -11.78
CA THR A 40 -0.43 9.86 -11.22
C THR A 40 0.54 8.96 -10.47
N LEU A 41 0.05 7.99 -9.69
CA LEU A 41 0.91 7.06 -8.95
C LEU A 41 1.69 6.12 -9.88
N PRO A 42 1.08 5.43 -10.86
CA PRO A 42 1.84 4.66 -11.84
C PRO A 42 2.90 5.50 -12.55
N SER A 43 2.56 6.73 -12.99
CA SER A 43 3.52 7.62 -13.63
C SER A 43 4.69 7.99 -12.72
N LEU A 44 4.42 8.32 -11.45
CA LEU A 44 5.45 8.64 -10.45
C LEU A 44 6.37 7.45 -10.20
N VAL A 45 5.79 6.25 -10.08
CA VAL A 45 6.55 5.00 -9.87
C VAL A 45 7.43 4.68 -11.09
N ILE A 46 6.92 4.82 -12.31
CA ILE A 46 7.69 4.59 -13.56
C ILE A 46 8.87 5.55 -13.65
N VAL A 47 8.63 6.86 -13.49
CA VAL A 47 9.69 7.88 -13.62
C VAL A 47 10.78 7.67 -12.58
N ASN A 48 10.42 7.29 -11.34
CA ASN A 48 11.39 7.09 -10.29
C ASN A 48 12.14 5.75 -10.37
N LEU A 49 11.47 4.66 -10.79
CA LEU A 49 12.12 3.35 -10.95
C LEU A 49 13.03 3.27 -12.18
N ASN A 50 12.69 3.96 -13.28
CA ASN A 50 13.53 3.95 -14.49
C ASN A 50 14.88 4.65 -14.28
N ASN A 51 14.97 5.54 -13.29
CA ASN A 51 16.21 6.21 -12.90
C ASN A 51 16.97 5.48 -11.78
N ALA A 52 16.48 4.33 -11.31
CA ALA A 52 17.03 3.64 -10.15
C ALA A 52 18.01 2.54 -10.56
N GLU A 53 19.26 2.67 -10.12
CA GLU A 53 20.21 1.55 -10.11
C GLU A 53 19.79 0.58 -8.99
N LEU A 54 19.06 -0.48 -9.36
CA LEU A 54 18.60 -1.50 -8.42
C LEU A 54 19.77 -2.40 -7.99
N ASP A 55 20.50 -1.98 -6.96
CA ASP A 55 21.49 -2.82 -6.30
C ASP A 55 20.79 -3.95 -5.50
N MET A 56 21.33 -5.16 -5.57
CA MET A 56 20.87 -6.34 -4.84
C MET A 56 20.77 -6.08 -3.32
N SER A 57 21.56 -5.14 -2.81
CA SER A 57 21.55 -4.64 -1.43
C SER A 57 20.17 -4.15 -0.95
N PHE A 58 19.28 -3.72 -1.85
CA PHE A 58 17.93 -3.27 -1.50
C PHE A 58 16.93 -4.41 -1.26
N SER A 59 17.27 -5.65 -1.64
CA SER A 59 16.40 -6.83 -1.52
C SER A 59 16.06 -7.22 -0.08
N ILE A 60 16.78 -6.67 0.90
CA ILE A 60 16.46 -6.85 2.33
C ILE A 60 15.16 -6.14 2.73
N LEU A 61 14.80 -5.04 2.06
CA LEU A 61 13.65 -4.21 2.42
C LEU A 61 12.30 -4.92 2.21
N PRO A 62 12.04 -5.58 1.06
CA PRO A 62 10.82 -6.39 0.89
C PRO A 62 10.73 -7.51 1.94
N ILE A 63 11.85 -8.17 2.25
CA ILE A 63 11.88 -9.28 3.23
C ILE A 63 11.52 -8.77 4.63
N MET A 64 12.09 -7.65 5.05
CA MET A 64 11.74 -7.03 6.33
C MET A 64 10.27 -6.62 6.39
N MET A 65 9.73 -6.08 5.30
CA MET A 65 8.31 -5.69 5.23
C MET A 65 7.40 -6.92 5.35
N ILE A 66 7.75 -8.04 4.72
CA ILE A 66 7.02 -9.29 4.85
C ILE A 66 7.09 -9.81 6.28
N ALA A 67 8.28 -9.84 6.89
CA ALA A 67 8.45 -10.27 8.27
C ALA A 67 7.61 -9.41 9.23
N TYR A 68 7.68 -8.09 9.09
CA TYR A 68 6.87 -7.13 9.85
C TYR A 68 5.36 -7.42 9.69
N GLY A 69 4.88 -7.55 8.45
CA GLY A 69 3.47 -7.78 8.17
C GLY A 69 2.95 -9.09 8.76
N ILE A 70 3.73 -10.17 8.68
CA ILE A 70 3.37 -11.47 9.28
C ILE A 70 3.36 -11.38 10.80
N ILE A 71 4.41 -10.85 11.42
CA ILE A 71 4.53 -10.74 12.87
C ILE A 71 3.38 -9.89 13.44
N ALA A 72 3.11 -8.72 12.84
CA ALA A 72 2.03 -7.84 13.27
C ALA A 72 0.67 -8.53 13.22
N LYS A 73 0.38 -9.27 12.14
CA LYS A 73 -0.87 -10.02 11.99
C LYS A 73 -0.98 -11.15 13.02
N ILE A 74 0.10 -11.90 13.26
CA ILE A 74 0.12 -12.97 14.29
C ILE A 74 -0.20 -12.39 15.66
N ILE A 75 0.45 -11.27 16.03
CA ILE A 75 0.22 -10.59 17.31
C ILE A 75 -1.25 -10.20 17.45
N VAL A 76 -1.82 -9.51 16.46
CA VAL A 76 -3.23 -9.07 16.54
C VAL A 76 -4.19 -10.26 16.58
N ILE A 77 -3.98 -11.27 15.74
CA ILE A 77 -4.81 -12.49 15.74
C ILE A 77 -4.74 -13.22 17.09
N TRP A 78 -3.60 -13.16 17.78
CA TRP A 78 -3.44 -13.73 19.12
C TRP A 78 -4.17 -12.90 20.19
N PHE A 79 -4.01 -11.58 20.19
CA PHE A 79 -4.74 -10.68 21.10
C PHE A 79 -6.26 -10.79 20.92
N PHE A 80 -6.73 -10.96 19.69
CA PHE A 80 -8.15 -11.06 19.37
C PHE A 80 -8.73 -12.48 19.50
N ARG A 81 -7.99 -13.46 20.06
CA ARG A 81 -8.44 -14.85 20.20
C ARG A 81 -9.69 -15.02 21.08
N LYS A 82 -9.99 -14.06 21.95
CA LYS A 82 -11.20 -14.05 22.80
C LYS A 82 -12.46 -13.57 22.07
N TYR A 83 -12.33 -12.99 20.89
CA TYR A 83 -13.43 -12.46 20.10
C TYR A 83 -13.84 -13.43 18.98
N ASN A 84 -15.05 -13.26 18.45
CA ASN A 84 -15.55 -14.05 17.34
C ASN A 84 -14.76 -13.77 16.03
N ASN A 85 -14.90 -14.68 15.07
CA ASN A 85 -14.22 -14.56 13.77
C ASN A 85 -14.64 -13.28 13.01
N GLN A 86 -15.86 -12.79 13.23
CA GLN A 86 -16.37 -11.54 12.64
C GLN A 86 -15.60 -10.30 13.09
N MET A 87 -14.99 -10.28 14.28
CA MET A 87 -14.09 -9.21 14.70
C MET A 87 -12.61 -9.55 14.44
N ARG A 88 -12.23 -10.81 14.65
CA ARG A 88 -10.83 -11.26 14.55
C ARG A 88 -10.30 -11.25 13.11
N GLY A 89 -11.13 -11.65 12.14
CA GLY A 89 -10.79 -11.64 10.72
C GLY A 89 -10.48 -10.23 10.21
N PRO A 90 -11.42 -9.28 10.31
CA PRO A 90 -11.17 -7.89 9.90
C PRO A 90 -9.99 -7.24 10.63
N ALA A 91 -9.84 -7.48 11.95
CA ALA A 91 -8.69 -6.95 12.71
C ALA A 91 -7.35 -7.48 12.17
N GLY A 92 -7.25 -8.79 11.92
CA GLY A 92 -6.06 -9.40 11.31
C GLY A 92 -5.84 -8.96 9.86
N MET A 93 -6.89 -8.66 9.12
CA MET A 93 -6.79 -8.15 7.76
C MET A 93 -6.25 -6.72 7.73
N MET A 94 -6.84 -5.82 8.51
CA MET A 94 -6.45 -4.40 8.55
C MET A 94 -5.05 -4.17 9.14
N THR A 95 -4.59 -5.06 10.02
CA THR A 95 -3.27 -4.95 10.63
C THR A 95 -2.17 -5.13 9.60
N GLY A 96 -1.22 -4.19 9.57
CA GLY A 96 -0.09 -4.22 8.63
C GLY A 96 -0.46 -3.89 7.18
N SER A 97 -1.72 -3.51 6.91
CA SER A 97 -2.12 -2.94 5.63
C SER A 97 -1.77 -1.45 5.61
N MET A 98 -0.74 -1.10 4.86
CA MET A 98 -0.32 0.28 4.66
C MET A 98 -0.75 0.77 3.28
N ASN A 99 -1.17 2.02 3.16
CA ASN A 99 -1.46 2.64 1.88
C ASN A 99 -0.24 3.40 1.35
N ILE A 100 0.83 2.66 1.09
CA ILE A 100 2.13 3.22 0.66
C ILE A 100 1.96 3.96 -0.67
N GLY A 101 1.19 3.36 -1.58
CA GLY A 101 0.74 3.94 -2.84
C GLY A 101 0.24 5.38 -2.71
N LEU A 102 -0.91 5.59 -2.06
CA LEU A 102 -1.58 6.91 -2.07
C LEU A 102 -0.98 7.94 -1.14
N PHE A 103 -0.47 7.50 0.00
CA PHE A 103 -0.07 8.42 1.05
C PHE A 103 1.45 8.58 1.13
N SER A 104 2.18 7.46 1.11
CA SER A 104 3.61 7.50 1.38
C SER A 104 4.42 8.01 0.19
N TYR A 105 4.11 7.62 -1.05
CA TYR A 105 4.92 8.07 -2.19
C TYR A 105 4.95 9.59 -2.38
N PRO A 106 3.83 10.33 -2.39
CA PRO A 106 3.89 11.79 -2.55
C PRO A 106 4.64 12.47 -1.41
N LEU A 107 4.49 11.97 -0.18
CA LEU A 107 5.18 12.51 1.00
C LEU A 107 6.70 12.23 0.92
N VAL A 108 7.08 11.03 0.51
CA VAL A 108 8.47 10.60 0.39
C VAL A 108 9.17 11.31 -0.75
N ASP A 109 8.50 11.50 -1.89
CA ASP A 109 9.02 12.28 -3.02
C ASP A 109 9.27 13.73 -2.60
N ALA A 110 8.36 14.32 -1.84
CA ALA A 110 8.53 15.69 -1.35
C ALA A 110 9.66 15.86 -0.34
N ILE A 111 9.91 14.89 0.55
CA ILE A 111 10.93 15.00 1.61
C ILE A 111 12.30 14.43 1.18
N TRP A 112 12.30 13.31 0.45
CA TRP A 112 13.49 12.56 0.02
C TRP A 112 13.40 12.14 -1.47
N PRO A 113 13.36 13.10 -2.41
CA PRO A 113 13.09 12.84 -3.83
C PRO A 113 14.08 11.84 -4.46
N THR A 114 15.37 11.96 -4.15
CA THR A 114 16.41 11.17 -4.84
C THR A 114 16.53 9.73 -4.35
N LYS A 115 16.37 9.48 -3.04
CA LYS A 115 16.61 8.16 -2.44
C LYS A 115 15.32 7.52 -1.97
N GLY A 116 14.43 8.27 -1.33
CA GLY A 116 13.26 7.73 -0.65
C GLY A 116 12.34 6.92 -1.56
N MET A 117 12.20 7.34 -2.82
CA MET A 117 11.37 6.65 -3.80
C MET A 117 11.80 5.21 -4.08
N ILE A 118 13.10 4.92 -4.12
CA ILE A 118 13.63 3.57 -4.34
C ILE A 118 13.35 2.69 -3.11
N TYR A 119 13.65 3.19 -1.91
CA TYR A 119 13.43 2.44 -0.67
C TYR A 119 11.94 2.12 -0.46
N PHE A 120 11.05 3.11 -0.66
CA PHE A 120 9.62 2.90 -0.54
C PHE A 120 9.06 2.05 -1.69
N GLY A 121 9.65 2.14 -2.89
CA GLY A 121 9.44 1.19 -4.00
C GLY A 121 9.63 -0.26 -3.57
N MET A 122 10.78 -0.56 -2.96
CA MET A 122 11.12 -1.90 -2.50
C MET A 122 10.24 -2.36 -1.34
N VAL A 123 9.91 -1.47 -0.40
CA VAL A 123 8.97 -1.79 0.69
C VAL A 123 7.57 -2.07 0.14
N ASP A 124 7.09 -1.34 -0.87
CA ASP A 124 5.77 -1.55 -1.49
C ASP A 124 5.67 -2.93 -2.17
N ILE A 125 6.77 -3.44 -2.75
CA ILE A 125 6.83 -4.82 -3.28
C ILE A 125 6.56 -5.83 -2.16
N GLY A 126 7.21 -5.70 -1.00
CA GLY A 126 6.95 -6.56 0.16
C GLY A 126 5.53 -6.37 0.71
N GLY A 127 5.02 -5.13 0.70
CA GLY A 127 3.66 -4.79 1.08
C GLY A 127 2.60 -5.45 0.19
N ALA A 128 2.84 -5.52 -1.12
CA ALA A 128 1.97 -6.20 -2.08
C ALA A 128 1.85 -7.70 -1.78
N ILE A 129 2.95 -8.36 -1.41
CA ILE A 129 2.94 -9.77 -0.98
C ILE A 129 2.13 -9.96 0.30
N ILE A 130 2.25 -9.04 1.27
CA ILE A 130 1.42 -9.08 2.49
C ILE A 130 -0.05 -8.82 2.18
N MET A 131 -0.37 -7.88 1.30
CA MET A 131 -1.74 -7.51 0.96
C MET A 131 -2.44 -8.61 0.15
N PHE A 132 -1.82 -9.08 -0.92
CA PHE A 132 -2.43 -10.10 -1.77
C PHE A 132 -2.28 -11.50 -1.20
N GLY A 133 -1.13 -11.82 -0.60
CA GLY A 133 -0.82 -13.11 0.03
C GLY A 133 -1.49 -13.29 1.39
N VAL A 134 -0.84 -12.72 2.41
CA VAL A 134 -1.14 -13.01 3.82
C VAL A 134 -2.49 -12.45 4.26
N THR A 135 -2.84 -11.24 3.82
CA THR A 135 -4.11 -10.59 4.19
C THR A 135 -5.29 -11.32 3.55
N TYR A 136 -5.17 -11.77 2.30
CA TYR A 136 -6.17 -12.62 1.67
C TYR A 136 -6.33 -13.94 2.43
N PHE A 137 -5.23 -14.59 2.82
CA PHE A 137 -5.25 -15.82 3.62
C PHE A 137 -5.98 -15.61 4.96
N VAL A 138 -5.68 -14.52 5.67
CA VAL A 138 -6.35 -14.21 6.94
C VAL A 138 -7.83 -13.97 6.71
N GLY A 139 -8.19 -13.24 5.66
CA GLY A 139 -9.59 -12.97 5.31
C GLY A 139 -10.38 -14.24 5.00
N SER A 140 -9.83 -15.14 4.18
CA SER A 140 -10.48 -16.40 3.85
C SER A 140 -10.60 -17.33 5.06
N TYR A 141 -9.55 -17.44 5.88
CA TYR A 141 -9.53 -18.29 7.07
C TYR A 141 -10.61 -17.93 8.11
N PHE A 142 -10.87 -16.62 8.29
CA PHE A 142 -11.87 -16.14 9.25
C PHE A 142 -13.25 -15.88 8.64
N SER A 143 -13.43 -16.06 7.33
CA SER A 143 -14.74 -15.97 6.70
C SER A 143 -15.57 -17.22 7.00
N GLU A 144 -16.85 -17.03 7.34
CA GLU A 144 -17.80 -18.14 7.61
C GLU A 144 -18.36 -18.77 6.32
N GLY A 145 -17.93 -18.30 5.14
CA GLY A 145 -18.36 -18.77 3.83
C GLY A 145 -17.36 -19.71 3.17
N SER A 146 -17.85 -20.61 2.31
CA SER A 146 -17.07 -21.60 1.56
C SER A 146 -16.20 -21.01 0.43
N ASP A 147 -15.62 -19.82 0.62
CA ASP A 147 -14.68 -19.22 -0.32
C ASP A 147 -13.30 -19.86 -0.12
N GLN A 148 -13.21 -21.08 -0.63
CA GLN A 148 -11.98 -21.85 -0.70
C GLN A 148 -10.91 -21.03 -1.42
N PHE A 149 -9.75 -20.88 -0.76
CA PHE A 149 -8.52 -20.29 -1.28
C PHE A 149 -8.42 -20.25 -2.81
N ASN A 150 -8.79 -19.11 -3.41
CA ASN A 150 -8.71 -18.98 -4.86
C ASN A 150 -7.29 -18.54 -5.24
N PHE A 151 -6.35 -19.49 -5.21
CA PHE A 151 -4.95 -19.27 -5.61
C PHE A 151 -4.83 -18.65 -7.01
N LYS A 152 -5.81 -18.91 -7.90
CA LYS A 152 -5.89 -18.32 -9.24
C LYS A 152 -6.21 -16.82 -9.19
N PHE A 153 -7.04 -16.37 -8.25
CA PHE A 153 -7.34 -14.95 -8.00
C PHE A 153 -6.11 -14.22 -7.42
N LEU A 154 -5.44 -14.87 -6.47
CA LEU A 154 -4.21 -14.42 -5.83
C LEU A 154 -3.07 -14.21 -6.84
N GLY A 155 -2.79 -15.21 -7.67
CA GLY A 155 -1.78 -15.13 -8.73
C GLY A 155 -2.10 -14.04 -9.76
N LYS A 156 -3.37 -13.95 -10.18
CA LYS A 156 -3.81 -12.91 -11.14
C LYS A 156 -3.69 -11.50 -10.57
N LYS A 157 -4.03 -11.28 -9.28
CA LYS A 157 -3.94 -9.97 -8.62
C LYS A 157 -2.49 -9.53 -8.35
N SER A 158 -1.61 -10.45 -7.98
CA SER A 158 -0.19 -10.17 -7.81
C SER A 158 0.48 -9.77 -9.12
N ILE A 159 0.17 -10.48 -10.22
CA ILE A 159 0.64 -10.11 -11.58
C ILE A 159 0.01 -8.78 -12.03
N GLN A 160 -1.25 -8.53 -11.68
CA GLN A 160 -1.93 -7.26 -11.99
C GLN A 160 -1.49 -6.07 -11.14
N SER A 161 -0.59 -6.25 -10.18
CA SER A 161 -0.09 -5.14 -9.38
C SER A 161 0.71 -4.18 -10.27
N VAL A 162 0.41 -2.89 -10.15
CA VAL A 162 1.09 -1.82 -10.90
C VAL A 162 2.63 -1.91 -10.76
N PRO A 163 3.21 -2.16 -9.57
CA PRO A 163 4.66 -2.30 -9.42
C PRO A 163 5.25 -3.49 -10.18
N PHE A 164 4.55 -4.63 -10.25
CA PHE A 164 5.05 -5.83 -10.95
C PHE A 164 5.13 -5.61 -12.47
N HIS A 165 4.07 -5.03 -13.06
CA HIS A 165 4.08 -4.70 -14.49
C HIS A 165 5.18 -3.70 -14.85
N ILE A 166 5.43 -2.71 -13.97
CA ILE A 166 6.49 -1.72 -14.20
C ILE A 166 7.86 -2.38 -14.09
N TYR A 167 8.09 -3.27 -13.12
CA TYR A 167 9.35 -4.01 -12.98
C TYR A 167 9.69 -4.85 -14.23
N CYS A 168 8.70 -5.58 -14.78
CA CYS A 168 8.89 -6.35 -16.01
C CYS A 168 9.12 -5.49 -17.26
N TYR A 169 8.70 -4.23 -17.26
CA TYR A 169 8.88 -3.32 -18.39
C TYR A 169 10.21 -2.56 -18.34
N VAL A 170 10.69 -2.25 -17.13
CA VAL A 170 11.95 -1.49 -16.92
C VAL A 170 13.19 -2.40 -17.00
N HIS A 171 13.08 -3.68 -16.66
CA HIS A 171 14.17 -4.66 -16.81
C HIS A 171 13.78 -5.79 -17.78
N PRO A 172 14.17 -5.71 -19.07
CA PRO A 172 14.08 -6.83 -20.00
C PRO A 172 15.08 -7.96 -19.69
#